data_AF-A0A3L7SXF3-F1
#
_entry.id   AF-A0A3L7SXF3-F1
#
_cell.length_a   1.000
_cell.length_b   1.000
_cell.length_c   1.000
_cell.angle_alpha   90.00
_cell.angle_beta   90.00
_cell.angle_gamma   90.00
#
_symmetry.space_group_name_H-M   'P 1'
#
loop_
_entity.id
_entity.type
_entity.pdbx_description
1 polymer ?
#
loop_
_entity_poly.entity_id
_entity_poly.type
_entity_poly.pdbx_seq_one_letter_code
_entity_poly.pdbx_strand_id
1 'polypeptide(L)'
;MSIYHFKCVSCTKLMGITEDFLGKQMRCPHCQTIQLLPMINTTGNAEAAPTAPDVVVESETIGMIFTYETPVVPPVTQEPTQEILSFPIGGKSQETSTEEYAAVSAPVEGKDSSAVTTDFFASENTGASQNGGAAPAPWDNAPSITGEVARKRPVGSKSMAMPIIFFSLLSYSVMATAILILVLVRMKTAGPMHPLEYIPDVDGDNPGAKRTKIRFNHDKERTQEIVPAHLRTKIGVAIRVGELEVTPLAVEKATVAVLVSGFSKAEPCKEDSLILRLKLKNVSADQSFCPLDYYFNRKWKEISRNSYPPPFTLVQFGTEKPEKSFFGGPANWLPLALAGSKKSQSPRETVEDENLDKTLEPGDEMTAFLCTDGDDASAQAIFTHQGPMLWRLQVRRGLVPVGAKEIPATAVIGVEFGATDIKQSPAAS
;
A
#
# COMPACT_ATOMS: atom_id res chain seq x y z
N MET A 1 34.80 30.62 15.48
CA MET A 1 34.44 29.27 15.01
C MET A 1 34.41 29.31 13.50
N SER A 2 35.36 28.64 12.84
CA SER A 2 35.38 28.55 11.38
C SER A 2 34.34 27.53 10.95
N ILE A 3 33.49 27.88 9.98
CA ILE A 3 32.49 26.96 9.42
C ILE A 3 32.99 26.52 8.03
N TYR A 4 33.19 25.23 7.86
CA TYR A 4 33.60 24.63 6.59
C TYR A 4 32.38 24.21 5.79
N HIS A 5 32.43 24.40 4.49
CA HIS A 5 31.34 24.06 3.59
C HIS A 5 31.77 22.94 2.65
N PHE A 6 31.01 21.85 2.61
CA PHE A 6 31.27 20.75 1.68
C PHE A 6 29.96 20.20 1.11
N LYS A 7 30.03 19.55 -0.05
CA LYS A 7 28.87 18.96 -0.71
C LYS A 7 28.76 17.49 -0.34
N CYS A 8 27.55 17.06 -0.02
CA CYS A 8 27.22 15.66 0.15
C CYS A 8 27.47 14.88 -1.16
N VAL A 9 28.23 13.80 -1.12
CA VAL A 9 28.54 12.93 -2.29
C VAL A 9 27.28 12.32 -2.90
N SER A 10 26.29 11.99 -2.09
CA SER A 10 25.04 11.35 -2.52
C SER A 10 24.00 12.33 -3.08
N CYS A 11 23.75 13.44 -2.38
CA CYS A 11 22.65 14.36 -2.73
C CYS A 11 23.09 15.76 -3.16
N THR A 12 24.40 16.00 -3.30
CA THR A 12 25.07 17.24 -3.76
C THR A 12 24.72 18.54 -3.02
N LYS A 13 23.87 18.48 -1.99
CA LYS A 13 23.52 19.61 -1.11
C LYS A 13 24.71 20.03 -0.26
N LEU A 14 24.82 21.34 -0.08
CA LEU A 14 25.92 22.02 0.59
C LEU A 14 25.67 22.07 2.10
N MET A 15 26.66 21.69 2.91
CA MET A 15 26.53 21.52 4.35
C MET A 15 27.63 22.29 5.07
N GLY A 16 27.27 23.00 6.13
CA GLY A 16 28.18 23.72 7.01
C GLY A 16 28.52 22.90 8.26
N ILE A 17 29.80 22.71 8.55
CA ILE A 17 30.26 21.99 9.75
C ILE A 17 31.37 22.75 10.47
N THR A 18 31.48 22.53 11.78
CA THR A 18 32.58 23.06 12.60
C THR A 18 33.77 22.10 12.57
N GLU A 19 34.96 22.63 12.87
CA GLU A 19 36.24 21.90 12.84
C GLU A 19 36.23 20.59 13.64
N ASP A 20 35.46 20.52 14.72
CA ASP A 20 35.36 19.36 15.63
C ASP A 20 34.85 18.08 14.98
N PHE A 21 34.29 18.19 13.76
CA PHE A 21 33.69 17.09 13.01
C PHE A 21 34.51 16.67 11.78
N LEU A 22 35.63 17.32 11.48
CA LEU A 22 36.54 16.90 10.42
C LEU A 22 37.10 15.49 10.70
N GLY A 23 37.17 14.64 9.68
CA GLY A 23 37.66 13.25 9.80
C GLY A 23 36.69 12.25 10.46
N LYS A 24 35.50 12.66 10.90
CA LYS A 24 34.48 11.77 11.47
C LYS A 24 33.50 11.27 10.40
N GLN A 25 32.76 10.21 10.72
CA GLN A 25 31.61 9.80 9.93
C GLN A 25 30.38 10.59 10.35
N MET A 26 29.67 11.18 9.39
CA MET A 26 28.41 11.86 9.67
C MET A 26 27.32 11.47 8.68
N ARG A 27 26.08 11.45 9.16
CA ARG A 27 24.90 11.26 8.30
C ARG A 27 24.47 12.60 7.75
N CYS A 28 24.25 12.65 6.44
CA CYS A 28 23.66 13.82 5.80
C CYS A 28 22.21 14.01 6.29
N PRO A 29 21.81 15.15 6.89
CA PRO A 29 20.42 15.40 7.28
C PRO A 29 19.42 15.44 6.12
N HIS A 30 19.87 15.52 4.87
CA HIS A 30 18.97 15.55 3.70
C HIS A 30 18.70 14.19 3.08
N CYS A 31 19.68 13.27 3.05
CA CYS A 31 19.54 11.97 2.39
C CYS A 31 19.93 10.78 3.28
N GLN A 32 20.36 11.05 4.52
CA GLN A 32 20.81 10.07 5.52
C GLN A 32 22.02 9.20 5.13
N THR A 33 22.62 9.41 3.95
CA THR A 33 23.86 8.74 3.56
C THR A 33 24.99 9.09 4.52
N ILE A 34 25.73 8.06 4.98
CA ILE A 34 26.91 8.20 5.84
C ILE A 34 28.11 8.56 4.97
N GLN A 35 28.80 9.64 5.28
CA GLN A 35 30.01 10.08 4.57
C GLN A 35 31.13 10.41 5.57
N LEU A 36 32.36 10.12 5.16
CA LEU A 36 33.56 10.47 5.90
C LEU A 36 33.96 11.89 5.50
N LEU A 37 34.12 12.81 6.47
CA LEU A 37 34.61 14.14 6.13
C LEU A 37 36.12 14.10 5.84
N PRO A 38 36.60 14.83 4.81
CA PRO A 38 38.01 14.91 4.51
C PRO A 38 38.77 15.60 5.67
N MET A 39 39.97 15.10 5.98
CA MET A 39 40.90 15.78 6.87
C MET A 39 41.67 16.86 6.09
N ILE A 40 41.78 18.05 6.66
CA ILE A 40 42.68 19.10 6.14
C ILE A 40 43.99 19.03 6.93
N ASN A 41 45.09 18.61 6.27
CA ASN A 41 46.42 18.82 6.81
C ASN A 41 46.85 20.27 6.56
N THR A 42 47.73 20.80 7.41
CA THR A 42 48.10 22.22 7.59
C THR A 42 48.75 22.92 6.39
N THR A 43 48.59 22.38 5.18
CA THR A 43 49.09 22.95 3.92
C THR A 43 47.99 23.09 2.86
N GLY A 44 46.74 23.30 3.28
CA GLY A 44 45.69 23.91 2.45
C GLY A 44 45.32 23.19 1.15
N ASN A 45 45.60 21.89 1.02
CA ASN A 45 45.17 21.10 -0.13
C ASN A 45 44.54 19.78 0.33
N ALA A 46 43.39 19.43 -0.26
CA ALA A 46 42.63 18.23 0.09
C ALA A 46 43.28 16.99 -0.56
N GLU A 47 43.79 16.08 0.27
CA GLU A 47 44.39 14.81 -0.19
C GLU A 47 43.33 13.70 -0.19
N ALA A 48 43.18 13.03 -1.33
CA ALA A 48 42.28 11.89 -1.51
C ALA A 48 42.84 10.66 -0.79
N ALA A 49 41.97 9.91 -0.10
CA ALA A 49 42.33 8.69 0.61
C ALA A 49 42.78 7.57 -0.35
N PRO A 50 43.69 6.67 0.08
CA PRO A 50 44.35 5.68 -0.77
C PRO A 50 43.42 4.52 -1.17
N THR A 51 43.54 4.12 -2.43
CA THR A 51 42.93 2.93 -3.05
C THR A 51 43.43 1.65 -2.39
N ALA A 52 42.51 0.71 -2.13
CA ALA A 52 42.78 -0.61 -1.55
C ALA A 52 43.73 -1.46 -2.43
N PRO A 53 44.49 -2.41 -1.85
CA PRO A 53 45.42 -3.24 -2.61
C PRO A 53 44.73 -4.41 -3.31
N ASP A 54 45.18 -4.66 -4.54
CA ASP A 54 44.94 -5.87 -5.33
C ASP A 54 45.32 -7.13 -4.55
N VAL A 55 44.38 -8.09 -4.45
CA VAL A 55 44.68 -9.48 -4.12
C VAL A 55 44.39 -10.32 -5.35
N VAL A 56 45.49 -10.70 -5.99
CA VAL A 56 45.59 -11.76 -6.99
C VAL A 56 45.19 -13.09 -6.35
N VAL A 57 44.23 -13.80 -6.93
CA VAL A 57 44.04 -15.24 -6.71
C VAL A 57 43.99 -15.92 -8.08
N GLU A 58 44.94 -16.82 -8.27
CA GLU A 58 45.17 -17.64 -9.45
C GLU A 58 44.02 -18.59 -9.80
N SER A 59 44.06 -18.98 -11.07
CA SER A 59 43.17 -19.84 -11.82
C SER A 59 43.04 -21.27 -11.32
N GLU A 60 41.86 -21.86 -11.50
CA GLU A 60 41.76 -23.19 -12.11
C GLU A 60 40.65 -23.22 -13.17
N THR A 61 41.05 -23.68 -14.34
CA THR A 61 40.31 -23.83 -15.59
C THR A 61 39.45 -25.10 -15.59
N ILE A 62 38.18 -24.99 -15.97
CA ILE A 62 37.46 -26.07 -16.67
C ILE A 62 36.72 -25.43 -17.84
N GLY A 63 37.14 -25.83 -19.04
CA GLY A 63 36.66 -25.30 -20.31
C GLY A 63 35.26 -25.79 -20.67
N MET A 64 34.47 -24.88 -21.22
CA MET A 64 33.56 -25.20 -22.32
C MET A 64 33.71 -24.12 -23.39
N ILE A 65 34.18 -24.55 -24.54
CA ILE A 65 34.30 -23.78 -25.77
C ILE A 65 32.90 -23.72 -26.38
N PHE A 66 32.30 -22.53 -26.45
CA PHE A 66 31.15 -22.26 -27.31
C PHE A 66 31.56 -21.23 -28.36
N THR A 67 31.90 -21.73 -29.54
CA THR A 67 32.01 -20.96 -30.78
C THR A 67 30.62 -20.53 -31.21
N TYR A 68 30.35 -19.23 -31.24
CA TYR A 68 29.21 -18.69 -31.99
C TYR A 68 29.72 -18.04 -33.28
N GLU A 69 29.11 -18.46 -34.37
CA GLU A 69 29.34 -18.02 -35.74
C GLU A 69 28.58 -16.69 -35.93
N THR A 70 29.29 -15.64 -36.34
CA THR A 70 28.72 -14.32 -36.65
C THR A 70 27.91 -14.37 -37.95
N PRO A 71 26.63 -13.95 -37.98
CA PRO A 71 25.90 -13.83 -39.23
C PRO A 71 26.32 -12.56 -39.99
N VAL A 72 26.57 -12.77 -41.28
CA VAL A 72 26.98 -11.80 -42.29
C VAL A 72 25.87 -10.79 -42.59
N VAL A 73 26.22 -9.51 -42.57
CA VAL A 73 25.38 -8.38 -43.00
C VAL A 73 25.54 -8.17 -44.51
N PRO A 74 24.46 -8.15 -45.33
CA PRO A 74 24.52 -7.64 -46.70
C PRO A 74 24.24 -6.11 -46.75
N PRO A 75 24.73 -5.42 -47.80
CA PRO A 75 24.93 -3.97 -47.80
C PRO A 75 23.70 -3.15 -48.20
N VAL A 76 23.78 -1.88 -47.79
CA VAL A 76 22.93 -0.72 -48.09
C VAL A 76 22.79 -0.45 -49.60
N THR A 77 21.58 -0.11 -50.04
CA THR A 77 21.31 0.59 -51.31
C THR A 77 20.50 1.85 -51.03
N GLN A 78 20.99 3.00 -51.51
CA GLN A 78 20.42 4.34 -51.37
C GLN A 78 19.50 4.71 -52.55
N GLU A 79 18.42 5.44 -52.23
CA GLU A 79 17.73 6.54 -52.98
C GLU A 79 17.07 6.26 -54.36
N PRO A 80 16.03 7.03 -54.80
CA PRO A 80 15.90 8.50 -54.69
C PRO A 80 14.54 9.13 -54.34
N THR A 81 14.66 10.35 -53.79
CA THR A 81 13.92 11.61 -54.01
C THR A 81 12.58 11.62 -54.75
N GLN A 82 11.55 12.28 -54.16
CA GLN A 82 10.63 13.24 -54.81
C GLN A 82 9.77 13.95 -53.73
N GLU A 83 9.94 15.26 -53.56
CA GLU A 83 9.13 16.37 -54.13
C GLU A 83 8.03 16.91 -53.17
N ILE A 84 8.40 18.05 -52.59
CA ILE A 84 7.62 19.26 -52.27
C ILE A 84 6.19 19.29 -52.84
N LEU A 85 5.20 19.55 -51.97
CA LEU A 85 4.04 20.39 -52.31
C LEU A 85 3.47 21.06 -51.06
N SER A 86 3.11 22.32 -51.25
CA SER A 86 2.90 23.35 -50.23
C SER A 86 1.42 23.77 -50.18
N PHE A 87 0.88 23.96 -48.96
CA PHE A 87 -0.19 24.92 -48.53
C PHE A 87 -1.59 24.88 -49.22
N PRO A 88 -2.71 25.33 -48.58
CA PRO A 88 -2.77 26.53 -47.73
C PRO A 88 -3.68 26.53 -46.49
N ILE A 89 -3.45 27.62 -45.76
CA ILE A 89 -4.20 28.27 -44.70
C ILE A 89 -5.66 28.55 -45.13
N GLY A 90 -6.59 28.38 -44.18
CA GLY A 90 -7.93 28.97 -44.24
C GLY A 90 -8.51 29.06 -42.83
N GLY A 91 -8.44 30.23 -42.21
CA GLY A 91 -9.14 30.53 -40.97
C GLY A 91 -10.46 31.26 -41.23
N LYS A 92 -11.41 31.17 -40.28
CA LYS A 92 -12.03 32.34 -39.61
C LYS A 92 -13.19 31.95 -38.67
N SER A 93 -13.28 32.75 -37.60
CA SER A 93 -14.45 33.17 -36.79
C SER A 93 -15.29 32.10 -36.08
N GLN A 94 -15.34 32.06 -34.75
CA GLN A 94 -15.93 33.03 -33.81
C GLN A 94 -17.46 33.07 -33.91
N GLU A 95 -18.13 32.53 -32.91
CA GLU A 95 -19.38 33.11 -32.41
C GLU A 95 -19.58 32.81 -30.93
N THR A 96 -19.84 33.91 -30.24
CA THR A 96 -20.17 34.07 -28.83
C THR A 96 -21.66 33.82 -28.66
N SER A 97 -22.08 33.12 -27.62
CA SER A 97 -23.38 33.41 -27.01
C SER A 97 -23.33 33.23 -25.50
N THR A 98 -23.42 34.37 -24.84
CA THR A 98 -23.74 34.58 -23.44
C THR A 98 -25.24 34.35 -23.28
N GLU A 99 -25.65 33.46 -22.38
CA GLU A 99 -26.99 33.54 -21.78
C GLU A 99 -26.89 33.46 -20.26
N GLU A 100 -27.13 34.65 -19.72
CA GLU A 100 -27.37 35.03 -18.34
C GLU A 100 -28.85 34.77 -18.03
N TYR A 101 -29.17 33.99 -16.99
CA TYR A 101 -30.48 34.04 -16.34
C TYR A 101 -30.38 33.86 -14.82
N ALA A 102 -30.58 35.00 -14.16
CA ALA A 102 -31.48 35.28 -13.03
C ALA A 102 -31.56 34.29 -11.85
N ALA A 103 -31.10 34.80 -10.71
CA ALA A 103 -31.54 34.43 -9.38
C ALA A 103 -33.02 34.80 -9.15
N VAL A 104 -33.79 33.88 -8.53
CA VAL A 104 -35.09 34.16 -7.92
C VAL A 104 -35.16 33.44 -6.56
N SER A 105 -35.72 34.16 -5.61
CA SER A 105 -35.79 33.96 -4.16
C SER A 105 -36.69 32.80 -3.68
N ALA A 106 -36.50 32.44 -2.40
CA ALA A 106 -37.34 31.58 -1.52
C ALA A 106 -38.79 32.14 -1.35
N PRO A 107 -39.79 31.48 -0.70
CA PRO A 107 -39.71 30.71 0.57
C PRO A 107 -40.60 29.44 0.64
N VAL A 108 -40.54 28.67 1.76
CA VAL A 108 -41.69 28.15 2.52
C VAL A 108 -41.19 27.41 3.78
N GLU A 109 -41.78 27.78 4.91
CA GLU A 109 -41.65 27.22 6.27
C GLU A 109 -42.25 25.81 6.42
N GLY A 110 -41.79 25.09 7.44
CA GLY A 110 -42.73 24.43 8.36
C GLY A 110 -42.41 23.00 8.81
N LYS A 111 -42.00 22.89 10.08
CA LYS A 111 -42.28 21.80 11.04
C LYS A 111 -41.64 20.42 10.76
N ASP A 112 -41.16 19.64 11.71
CA ASP A 112 -41.12 19.58 13.17
C ASP A 112 -39.91 18.69 13.50
N SER A 113 -39.24 18.85 14.65
CA SER A 113 -38.81 17.71 15.50
C SER A 113 -38.01 18.20 16.70
N SER A 114 -38.64 17.95 17.84
CA SER A 114 -38.23 18.28 19.20
C SER A 114 -36.93 17.59 19.62
N ALA A 115 -36.19 18.32 20.45
CA ALA A 115 -35.08 17.83 21.23
C ALA A 115 -35.50 16.66 22.13
N VAL A 116 -34.71 15.59 22.13
CA VAL A 116 -34.79 14.52 23.12
C VAL A 116 -33.64 14.70 24.10
N THR A 117 -34.07 14.93 25.34
CA THR A 117 -33.32 15.15 26.57
C THR A 117 -32.55 13.91 27.00
N THR A 118 -31.40 14.19 27.59
CA THR A 118 -30.49 13.31 28.31
C THR A 118 -31.08 12.80 29.63
N ASP A 119 -30.55 11.64 30.05
CA ASP A 119 -30.38 11.14 31.42
C ASP A 119 -31.60 10.57 32.18
N PHE A 120 -31.77 9.26 31.96
CA PHE A 120 -32.29 8.30 32.93
C PHE A 120 -31.15 7.86 33.86
N PHE A 121 -31.29 8.04 35.18
CA PHE A 121 -30.96 7.04 36.23
C PHE A 121 -31.26 7.65 37.62
N ALA A 122 -32.42 7.30 38.17
CA ALA A 122 -32.70 7.41 39.61
C ALA A 122 -33.75 6.35 39.99
N SER A 123 -33.34 5.38 40.81
CA SER A 123 -34.20 4.60 41.71
C SER A 123 -33.28 4.09 42.81
N GLU A 124 -33.36 4.72 43.98
CA GLU A 124 -33.99 4.18 45.20
C GLU A 124 -33.12 3.15 45.93
N ASN A 125 -32.64 3.56 47.11
CA ASN A 125 -32.54 2.64 48.24
C ASN A 125 -32.98 3.37 49.51
N THR A 126 -34.15 2.98 49.96
CA THR A 126 -34.80 3.35 51.23
C THR A 126 -34.20 2.50 52.35
N GLY A 127 -33.93 3.07 53.53
CA GLY A 127 -33.72 2.24 54.72
C GLY A 127 -32.94 2.85 55.88
N ALA A 128 -33.65 3.65 56.68
CA ALA A 128 -33.62 3.70 58.15
C ALA A 128 -32.28 3.84 58.91
N SER A 129 -32.17 5.04 59.49
CA SER A 129 -31.49 5.38 60.75
C SER A 129 -31.76 4.40 61.89
N GLN A 130 -30.73 4.08 62.70
CA GLN A 130 -30.79 4.15 64.17
C GLN A 130 -29.40 4.07 64.85
N ASN A 131 -29.18 5.08 65.70
CA ASN A 131 -28.49 5.11 66.99
C ASN A 131 -26.96 5.00 67.11
N GLY A 132 -26.39 6.09 67.65
CA GLY A 132 -25.05 6.14 68.24
C GLY A 132 -25.04 5.87 69.74
N GLY A 133 -23.88 6.09 70.35
CA GLY A 133 -23.73 6.19 71.81
C GLY A 133 -22.43 5.58 72.33
N ALA A 134 -21.48 6.45 72.67
CA ALA A 134 -20.27 6.11 73.41
C ALA A 134 -20.55 5.87 74.92
N ALA A 135 -19.63 5.10 75.54
CA ALA A 135 -19.41 4.67 76.94
C ALA A 135 -19.73 5.71 78.06
N PRO A 136 -19.89 5.34 79.38
CA PRO A 136 -18.95 4.52 80.18
C PRO A 136 -19.44 3.64 81.38
N ALA A 137 -18.65 2.58 81.68
CA ALA A 137 -18.22 1.93 82.96
C ALA A 137 -19.22 1.64 84.13
N PRO A 138 -18.89 0.95 85.27
CA PRO A 138 -17.62 0.34 85.74
C PRO A 138 -17.74 -0.98 86.62
N TRP A 139 -16.58 -1.58 87.00
CA TRP A 139 -16.27 -2.69 87.99
C TRP A 139 -16.95 -4.07 87.81
N ASP A 140 -16.41 -5.26 88.15
CA ASP A 140 -15.34 -5.71 89.06
C ASP A 140 -14.91 -7.15 88.69
N ASN A 141 -13.77 -7.59 89.23
CA ASN A 141 -13.25 -8.97 89.40
C ASN A 141 -12.11 -9.43 88.48
N ALA A 142 -10.91 -9.01 88.86
CA ALA A 142 -9.68 -9.77 88.68
C ALA A 142 -9.52 -10.80 89.81
N PRO A 143 -8.93 -11.98 89.54
CA PRO A 143 -8.07 -12.64 90.49
C PRO A 143 -6.60 -12.58 90.04
N SER A 144 -5.79 -12.32 91.06
CA SER A 144 -4.35 -12.10 91.07
C SER A 144 -3.52 -13.38 90.87
N ILE A 145 -2.50 -13.25 90.02
CA ILE A 145 -1.10 -13.73 90.13
C ILE A 145 -0.87 -15.16 90.67
N THR A 146 -0.33 -16.04 89.83
CA THR A 146 1.01 -16.67 90.01
C THR A 146 1.30 -17.62 88.85
N GLY A 147 2.48 -17.44 88.23
CA GLY A 147 2.93 -18.30 87.15
C GLY A 147 3.95 -17.60 86.25
N GLU A 148 5.11 -17.25 86.80
CA GLU A 148 6.31 -17.06 86.00
C GLU A 148 6.64 -18.38 85.29
N VAL A 149 6.07 -18.58 84.12
CA VAL A 149 6.63 -19.49 83.13
C VAL A 149 7.40 -18.63 82.17
N ALA A 150 8.73 -18.69 82.28
CA ALA A 150 9.66 -18.10 81.33
C ALA A 150 9.29 -18.58 79.92
N ARG A 151 8.53 -17.76 79.19
CA ARG A 151 8.20 -17.99 77.79
C ARG A 151 9.50 -17.82 77.02
N LYS A 152 10.17 -18.92 76.72
CA LYS A 152 11.24 -18.96 75.72
C LYS A 152 10.68 -18.30 74.47
N ARG A 153 11.21 -17.12 74.10
CA ARG A 153 10.94 -16.53 72.79
C ARG A 153 11.32 -17.60 71.76
N PRO A 154 10.41 -18.02 70.86
CA PRO A 154 10.84 -18.87 69.76
C PRO A 154 11.90 -18.08 69.01
N VAL A 155 13.13 -18.60 68.99
CA VAL A 155 14.20 -18.08 68.15
C VAL A 155 13.63 -18.12 66.74
N GLY A 156 13.41 -16.95 66.15
CA GLY A 156 12.76 -16.82 64.85
C GLY A 156 13.49 -17.69 63.83
N SER A 157 12.85 -18.79 63.42
CA SER A 157 13.33 -19.57 62.30
C SER A 157 13.32 -18.61 61.11
N LYS A 158 14.48 -18.41 60.49
CA LYS A 158 14.60 -17.62 59.26
C LYS A 158 13.67 -18.27 58.24
N SER A 159 12.49 -17.68 58.05
CA SER A 159 11.49 -18.20 57.14
C SER A 159 12.05 -18.18 55.72
N MET A 160 12.45 -19.36 55.23
CA MET A 160 12.90 -19.57 53.84
C MET A 160 11.83 -19.21 52.80
N ALA A 161 10.59 -18.92 53.22
CA ALA A 161 9.55 -18.41 52.35
C ALA A 161 9.87 -17.03 51.77
N MET A 162 10.53 -16.14 52.53
CA MET A 162 10.85 -14.79 52.06
C MET A 162 11.80 -14.75 50.86
N PRO A 163 12.95 -15.46 50.84
CA PRO A 163 13.79 -15.50 49.66
C PRO A 163 13.10 -16.19 48.47
N ILE A 164 12.30 -17.24 48.70
CA ILE A 164 11.57 -17.92 47.61
C ILE A 164 10.56 -16.97 46.95
N ILE A 165 9.77 -16.24 47.75
CA ILE A 165 8.82 -15.24 47.24
C ILE A 165 9.56 -14.14 46.50
N PHE A 166 10.70 -13.67 47.04
CA PHE A 166 11.52 -12.64 46.40
C PHE A 166 12.08 -13.09 45.05
N PHE A 167 12.68 -14.28 44.96
CA PHE A 167 13.19 -14.81 43.70
C PHE A 167 12.08 -15.09 42.68
N SER A 168 10.91 -15.53 43.14
CA SER A 168 9.75 -15.72 42.27
C SER A 168 9.21 -14.38 41.72
N LEU A 169 9.14 -13.34 42.55
CA LEU A 169 8.75 -11.99 42.14
C LEU A 169 9.80 -11.36 41.20
N LEU A 170 11.08 -11.58 41.46
CA LEU A 170 12.18 -11.11 40.61
C LEU A 170 12.15 -11.81 39.24
N SER A 171 11.90 -13.12 39.20
CA SER A 171 11.74 -13.84 37.94
C SER A 171 10.50 -13.36 37.17
N TYR A 172 9.39 -13.10 37.86
CA TYR A 172 8.19 -12.55 37.24
C TYR A 172 8.42 -11.15 36.68
N SER A 173 9.11 -10.27 37.41
CA SER A 173 9.38 -8.90 36.94
C SER A 173 10.29 -8.88 35.71
N VAL A 174 11.32 -9.74 35.68
CA VAL A 174 12.19 -9.92 34.50
C VAL A 174 11.40 -10.47 33.31
N MET A 175 10.54 -11.47 33.51
CA MET A 175 9.72 -12.03 32.44
C MET A 175 8.69 -11.02 31.91
N ALA A 176 8.00 -10.31 32.80
CA ALA A 176 7.01 -9.29 32.43
C ALA A 176 7.67 -8.13 31.66
N THR A 177 8.85 -7.69 32.08
CA THR A 177 9.63 -6.67 31.36
C THR A 177 10.12 -7.17 30.01
N ALA A 178 10.58 -8.42 29.90
CA ALA A 178 10.94 -9.02 28.62
C ALA A 178 9.75 -9.09 27.65
N ILE A 179 8.57 -9.50 28.14
CA ILE A 179 7.33 -9.51 27.35
C ILE A 179 6.96 -8.09 26.91
N LEU A 180 7.01 -7.12 27.83
CA LEU A 180 6.72 -5.72 27.51
C LEU A 180 7.69 -5.17 26.46
N ILE A 181 8.99 -5.44 26.59
CA ILE A 181 10.00 -5.05 25.61
C ILE A 181 9.71 -5.72 24.26
N LEU A 182 9.37 -7.01 24.24
CA LEU A 182 9.01 -7.72 23.01
C LEU A 182 7.80 -7.10 22.33
N VAL A 183 6.74 -6.79 23.09
CA VAL A 183 5.55 -6.10 22.59
C VAL A 183 5.89 -4.71 22.07
N LEU A 184 6.69 -3.93 22.80
CA LEU A 184 7.11 -2.58 22.38
C LEU A 184 8.00 -2.61 21.13
N VAL A 185 8.89 -3.59 21.01
CA VAL A 185 9.70 -3.80 19.81
C VAL A 185 8.78 -4.17 18.65
N ARG A 186 7.85 -5.12 18.84
CA ARG A 186 6.85 -5.48 17.82
C ARG A 186 6.00 -4.30 17.37
N MET A 187 5.54 -3.46 18.29
CA MET A 187 4.76 -2.26 17.98
C MET A 187 5.60 -1.18 17.27
N LYS A 188 6.89 -1.07 17.58
CA LYS A 188 7.80 -0.15 16.87
C LYS A 188 8.22 -0.66 15.49
N THR A 189 8.31 -1.98 15.31
CA THR A 189 8.62 -2.59 14.01
C THR A 189 7.40 -2.65 13.09
N ALA A 190 6.20 -2.79 13.65
CA ALA A 190 4.95 -2.61 12.95
C ALA A 190 4.70 -1.10 12.79
N GLY A 191 5.47 -0.45 11.93
CA GLY A 191 5.24 0.95 11.57
C GLY A 191 3.78 1.19 11.14
N PRO A 192 3.29 2.44 11.19
CA PRO A 192 1.95 2.75 10.72
C PRO A 192 1.76 2.21 9.30
N MET A 193 0.76 1.33 9.12
CA MET A 193 0.45 0.77 7.80
C MET A 193 0.23 1.89 6.79
N HIS A 194 0.84 1.76 5.62
CA HIS A 194 0.70 2.77 4.58
C HIS A 194 -0.77 2.83 4.13
N PRO A 195 -1.34 4.01 3.81
CA PRO A 195 -2.73 4.12 3.35
C PRO A 195 -3.07 3.21 2.16
N LEU A 196 -2.11 3.00 1.25
CA LEU A 196 -2.26 2.08 0.11
C LEU A 196 -2.20 0.59 0.48
N GLU A 197 -1.78 0.25 1.70
CA GLU A 197 -1.79 -1.12 2.23
C GLU A 197 -3.11 -1.46 2.95
N TYR A 198 -3.89 -0.42 3.28
CA TYR A 198 -5.10 -0.51 4.07
C TYR A 198 -6.19 0.38 3.47
N ILE A 199 -6.77 -0.08 2.36
CA ILE A 199 -7.95 0.52 1.73
C ILE A 199 -9.18 -0.32 2.09
N PRO A 200 -10.21 0.24 2.75
CA PRO A 200 -11.42 -0.52 3.09
C PRO A 200 -12.07 -1.17 1.86
N ASP A 201 -12.35 -2.48 1.93
CA ASP A 201 -12.99 -3.24 0.85
C ASP A 201 -14.52 -3.11 0.92
N VAL A 202 -15.04 -2.01 0.36
CA VAL A 202 -16.48 -1.65 0.40
C VAL A 202 -17.14 -1.62 -0.98
N ASP A 203 -16.34 -1.63 -2.05
CA ASP A 203 -16.78 -1.49 -3.43
C ASP A 203 -16.53 -2.76 -4.25
N GLY A 204 -17.19 -2.85 -5.41
CA GLY A 204 -17.08 -3.97 -6.34
C GLY A 204 -18.18 -5.01 -6.19
N ASP A 205 -18.01 -6.13 -6.91
CA ASP A 205 -19.00 -7.20 -6.96
C ASP A 205 -18.87 -8.16 -5.77
N ASN A 206 -17.65 -8.33 -5.24
CA ASN A 206 -17.35 -9.29 -4.17
C ASN A 206 -16.77 -8.63 -2.89
N PRO A 207 -17.39 -7.58 -2.31
CA PRO A 207 -16.83 -6.89 -1.15
C PRO A 207 -16.76 -7.82 0.07
N GLY A 208 -15.61 -7.84 0.75
CA GLY A 208 -15.36 -8.73 1.87
C GLY A 208 -16.19 -8.40 3.13
N ALA A 209 -16.69 -7.17 3.29
CA ALA A 209 -17.49 -6.78 4.45
C ALA A 209 -18.98 -6.82 4.15
N LYS A 210 -19.78 -7.44 5.03
CA LYS A 210 -21.24 -7.21 5.07
C LYS A 210 -21.47 -5.72 5.33
N ARG A 211 -21.85 -4.99 4.28
CA ARG A 211 -22.17 -3.54 4.19
C ARG A 211 -22.26 -2.85 5.56
N THR A 212 -21.11 -2.58 6.16
CA THR A 212 -21.04 -1.60 7.24
C THR A 212 -21.13 -0.24 6.56
N LYS A 213 -21.72 0.77 7.21
CA LYS A 213 -21.89 2.13 6.64
C LYS A 213 -20.57 2.90 6.48
N ILE A 214 -19.49 2.22 6.11
CA ILE A 214 -18.21 2.84 5.77
C ILE A 214 -18.32 3.22 4.30
N ARG A 215 -18.42 4.52 4.01
CA ARG A 215 -18.20 5.03 2.66
C ARG A 215 -16.73 5.35 2.53
N PHE A 216 -16.07 4.73 1.56
CA PHE A 216 -14.76 5.13 1.13
C PHE A 216 -14.92 5.93 -0.15
N ASN A 217 -14.40 7.15 -0.16
CA ASN A 217 -14.32 7.96 -1.37
C ASN A 217 -12.87 8.38 -1.55
N HIS A 218 -12.41 8.37 -2.79
CA HIS A 218 -11.06 8.76 -3.17
C HIS A 218 -11.10 9.53 -4.48
N ASP A 219 -10.14 10.41 -4.64
CA ASP A 219 -9.96 11.21 -5.83
C ASP A 219 -8.78 10.69 -6.68
N LYS A 220 -8.49 11.41 -7.77
CA LYS A 220 -7.38 11.10 -8.67
C LYS A 220 -6.02 11.28 -8.01
N GLU A 221 -5.89 12.22 -7.08
CA GLU A 221 -4.63 12.48 -6.37
C GLU A 221 -4.25 11.27 -5.51
N ARG A 222 -5.23 10.73 -4.79
CA ARG A 222 -5.03 9.53 -3.96
C ARG A 222 -4.68 8.29 -4.77
N THR A 223 -5.26 8.11 -5.97
CA THR A 223 -4.91 6.98 -6.83
C THR A 223 -3.51 7.10 -7.44
N GLN A 224 -2.95 8.31 -7.49
CA GLN A 224 -1.62 8.61 -8.02
C GLN A 224 -0.54 8.76 -6.94
N GLU A 225 -0.87 8.59 -5.65
CA GLU A 225 0.08 8.59 -4.54
C GLU A 225 1.23 7.60 -4.77
N ILE A 226 2.45 7.97 -4.43
CA ILE A 226 3.64 7.13 -4.64
C ILE A 226 3.47 5.81 -3.90
N VAL A 227 3.53 4.69 -4.64
CA VAL A 227 3.53 3.35 -4.02
C VAL A 227 4.82 3.21 -3.22
N PRO A 228 4.80 2.87 -1.93
CA PRO A 228 6.02 2.73 -1.14
C PRO A 228 6.85 1.52 -1.60
N ALA A 229 8.16 1.55 -1.38
CA ALA A 229 9.09 0.53 -1.91
C ALA A 229 8.75 -0.90 -1.45
N HIS A 230 8.18 -1.08 -0.26
CA HIS A 230 7.78 -2.40 0.26
C HIS A 230 6.51 -2.97 -0.39
N LEU A 231 5.76 -2.15 -1.14
CA LEU A 231 4.62 -2.57 -1.97
C LEU A 231 4.97 -2.65 -3.46
N ARG A 232 6.27 -2.54 -3.80
CA ARG A 232 6.76 -2.68 -5.17
C ARG A 232 7.45 -4.01 -5.36
N THR A 233 7.28 -4.58 -6.54
CA THR A 233 7.96 -5.80 -6.98
C THR A 233 8.34 -5.69 -8.45
N LYS A 234 9.07 -6.68 -8.95
CA LYS A 234 9.46 -6.83 -10.36
C LYS A 234 8.80 -8.06 -10.96
N ILE A 235 8.81 -8.15 -12.28
CA ILE A 235 8.37 -9.35 -12.99
C ILE A 235 9.20 -10.55 -12.53
N GLY A 236 8.52 -11.66 -12.22
CA GLY A 236 9.10 -12.90 -11.68
C GLY A 236 9.32 -12.91 -10.17
N VAL A 237 9.14 -11.79 -9.46
CA VAL A 237 9.38 -11.68 -8.02
C VAL A 237 8.05 -11.64 -7.26
N ALA A 238 7.83 -12.61 -6.38
CA ALA A 238 6.64 -12.68 -5.54
C ALA A 238 6.65 -11.59 -4.45
N ILE A 239 5.50 -10.99 -4.20
CA ILE A 239 5.26 -10.05 -3.10
C ILE A 239 4.07 -10.54 -2.27
N ARG A 240 4.24 -10.52 -0.94
CA ARG A 240 3.17 -10.86 0.00
C ARG A 240 2.52 -9.59 0.53
N VAL A 241 1.20 -9.53 0.45
CA VAL A 241 0.38 -8.46 1.00
C VAL A 241 -0.74 -9.07 1.84
N GLY A 242 -0.63 -8.95 3.16
CA GLY A 242 -1.54 -9.63 4.08
C GLY A 242 -1.56 -11.15 3.86
N GLU A 243 -2.74 -11.65 3.51
CA GLU A 243 -3.01 -13.07 3.29
C GLU A 243 -2.99 -13.47 1.81
N LEU A 244 -2.51 -12.59 0.94
CA LEU A 244 -2.33 -12.87 -0.48
C LEU A 244 -0.85 -12.81 -0.87
N GLU A 245 -0.41 -13.77 -1.67
CA GLU A 245 0.87 -13.74 -2.37
C GLU A 245 0.62 -13.49 -3.86
N VAL A 246 1.28 -12.47 -4.41
CA VAL A 246 1.14 -12.03 -5.81
C VAL A 246 2.48 -12.17 -6.51
N THR A 247 2.50 -12.93 -7.61
CA THR A 247 3.68 -13.12 -8.44
C THR A 247 3.40 -12.63 -9.86
N PRO A 248 3.97 -11.51 -10.30
CA PRO A 248 3.84 -11.08 -11.68
C PRO A 248 4.66 -11.99 -12.60
N LEU A 249 4.03 -12.53 -13.64
CA LEU A 249 4.64 -13.53 -14.52
C LEU A 249 5.24 -12.89 -15.77
N ALA A 250 4.46 -12.07 -16.46
CA ALA A 250 4.84 -11.48 -17.73
C ALA A 250 4.00 -10.23 -18.03
N VAL A 251 4.57 -9.34 -18.84
CA VAL A 251 3.87 -8.24 -19.48
C VAL A 251 3.85 -8.52 -20.98
N GLU A 252 2.65 -8.54 -21.55
CA GLU A 252 2.41 -8.92 -22.93
C GLU A 252 1.67 -7.80 -23.69
N LYS A 253 1.86 -7.78 -25.00
CA LYS A 253 1.12 -6.97 -25.95
C LYS A 253 0.19 -7.90 -26.73
N ALA A 254 -1.12 -7.66 -26.65
CA ALA A 254 -2.12 -8.42 -27.41
C ALA A 254 -3.41 -7.62 -27.60
N THR A 255 -4.14 -7.93 -28.67
CA THR A 255 -5.50 -7.43 -28.85
C THR A 255 -6.44 -8.20 -27.92
N VAL A 256 -7.20 -7.46 -27.10
CA VAL A 256 -8.15 -8.02 -26.14
C VAL A 256 -9.56 -7.87 -26.69
N ALA A 257 -10.46 -8.82 -26.41
CA ALA A 257 -11.86 -8.74 -26.79
C ALA A 257 -12.76 -8.48 -25.57
N VAL A 258 -13.74 -7.60 -25.75
CA VAL A 258 -14.72 -7.21 -24.73
C VAL A 258 -16.05 -7.87 -25.04
N LEU A 259 -16.57 -8.63 -24.09
CA LEU A 259 -17.89 -9.24 -24.13
C LEU A 259 -18.91 -8.30 -23.48
N VAL A 260 -19.92 -7.90 -24.24
CA VAL A 260 -21.05 -7.13 -23.73
C VAL A 260 -22.11 -8.07 -23.18
N SER A 261 -22.53 -7.87 -21.94
CA SER A 261 -23.57 -8.67 -21.29
C SER A 261 -24.86 -8.69 -22.11
N GLY A 262 -25.29 -9.87 -22.53
CA GLY A 262 -26.48 -10.08 -23.38
C GLY A 262 -26.15 -10.33 -24.86
N PHE A 263 -24.88 -10.18 -25.26
CA PHE A 263 -24.38 -10.59 -26.57
C PHE A 263 -23.53 -11.85 -26.43
N SER A 264 -23.50 -12.66 -27.48
CA SER A 264 -22.78 -13.95 -27.49
C SER A 264 -21.38 -13.88 -28.09
N LYS A 265 -21.00 -12.73 -28.66
CA LYS A 265 -19.69 -12.51 -29.31
C LYS A 265 -18.96 -11.40 -28.60
N ALA A 266 -17.68 -11.63 -28.32
CA ALA A 266 -16.77 -10.59 -27.86
C ALA A 266 -16.34 -9.73 -29.06
N GLU A 267 -16.17 -8.42 -28.83
CA GLU A 267 -15.69 -7.47 -29.82
C GLU A 267 -14.23 -7.13 -29.52
N PRO A 268 -13.30 -7.32 -30.47
CA PRO A 268 -11.90 -6.96 -30.26
C PRO A 268 -11.74 -5.44 -30.13
N CYS A 269 -10.85 -5.00 -29.24
CA CYS A 269 -10.36 -3.63 -29.20
C CYS A 269 -9.74 -3.25 -30.55
N LYS A 270 -9.78 -1.96 -30.87
CA LYS A 270 -9.26 -1.42 -32.15
C LYS A 270 -7.75 -1.58 -32.27
N GLU A 271 -7.05 -1.45 -31.16
CA GLU A 271 -5.60 -1.51 -31.06
C GLU A 271 -5.19 -2.51 -29.98
N ASP A 272 -3.89 -2.76 -29.89
CA ASP A 272 -3.34 -3.65 -28.87
C ASP A 272 -3.45 -3.08 -27.46
N SER A 273 -3.73 -3.96 -26.52
CA SER A 273 -3.72 -3.71 -25.08
C SER A 273 -2.42 -4.25 -24.46
N LEU A 274 -1.97 -3.60 -23.39
CA LEU A 274 -0.96 -4.16 -22.52
C LEU A 274 -1.64 -5.14 -21.56
N ILE A 275 -1.08 -6.32 -21.37
CA ILE A 275 -1.60 -7.40 -20.53
C ILE A 275 -0.56 -7.74 -19.45
N LEU A 276 -0.95 -7.73 -18.18
CA LEU A 276 -0.14 -8.20 -17.06
C LEU A 276 -0.67 -9.56 -16.60
N ARG A 277 0.13 -10.61 -16.77
CA ARG A 277 -0.18 -11.93 -16.22
C ARG A 277 0.33 -12.04 -14.80
N LEU A 278 -0.52 -12.49 -13.89
CA LEU A 278 -0.24 -12.63 -12.47
C LEU A 278 -0.61 -14.03 -12.00
N LYS A 279 0.21 -14.58 -11.12
CA LYS A 279 -0.16 -15.73 -10.28
C LYS A 279 -0.51 -15.21 -8.89
N LEU A 280 -1.66 -15.64 -8.39
CA LEU A 280 -2.21 -15.24 -7.11
C LEU A 280 -2.37 -16.50 -6.25
N LYS A 281 -1.92 -16.43 -5.00
CA LYS A 281 -2.04 -17.54 -4.06
C LYS A 281 -2.61 -17.03 -2.74
N ASN A 282 -3.67 -17.69 -2.28
CA ASN A 282 -4.23 -17.44 -0.97
C ASN A 282 -3.36 -18.15 0.09
N VAL A 283 -2.78 -17.38 1.00
CA VAL A 283 -1.92 -17.88 2.08
C VAL A 283 -2.59 -17.76 3.45
N SER A 284 -3.89 -17.50 3.49
CA SER A 284 -4.70 -17.56 4.71
C SER A 284 -4.77 -19.00 5.24
N ALA A 285 -5.13 -19.14 6.52
CA ALA A 285 -5.34 -20.45 7.13
C ALA A 285 -6.79 -20.94 6.96
N ASP A 286 -7.74 -20.01 6.94
CA ASP A 286 -9.17 -20.28 7.09
C ASP A 286 -10.08 -19.33 6.30
N GLN A 287 -9.52 -18.33 5.60
CA GLN A 287 -10.29 -17.33 4.88
C GLN A 287 -10.29 -17.59 3.36
N SER A 288 -11.47 -17.75 2.78
CA SER A 288 -11.65 -17.65 1.32
C SER A 288 -12.09 -16.25 0.90
N PHE A 289 -11.55 -15.78 -0.23
CA PHE A 289 -11.91 -14.48 -0.82
C PHE A 289 -11.56 -14.41 -2.31
N CYS A 290 -12.17 -13.46 -3.03
CA CYS A 290 -11.83 -13.15 -4.43
C CYS A 290 -10.71 -12.10 -4.46
N PRO A 291 -9.46 -12.45 -4.84
CA PRO A 291 -8.34 -11.50 -4.77
C PRO A 291 -8.50 -10.29 -5.70
N LEU A 292 -9.18 -10.48 -6.82
CA LEU A 292 -9.46 -9.46 -7.84
C LEU A 292 -10.97 -9.20 -7.94
N ASP A 293 -11.33 -8.17 -8.71
CA ASP A 293 -12.71 -7.77 -8.98
C ASP A 293 -12.75 -6.99 -10.29
N TYR A 294 -13.81 -7.16 -11.08
CA TYR A 294 -14.02 -6.38 -12.31
C TYR A 294 -14.10 -4.87 -12.02
N TYR A 295 -14.51 -4.48 -10.81
CA TYR A 295 -14.44 -3.10 -10.37
C TYR A 295 -13.01 -2.55 -10.40
N PHE A 296 -12.01 -3.32 -9.99
CA PHE A 296 -10.63 -2.82 -9.88
C PHE A 296 -10.00 -2.54 -11.24
N ASN A 297 -10.39 -3.24 -12.31
CA ASN A 297 -9.88 -3.04 -13.67
C ASN A 297 -10.89 -2.37 -14.63
N ARG A 298 -11.91 -1.70 -14.09
CA ARG A 298 -12.97 -1.08 -14.91
C ARG A 298 -12.46 0.03 -15.81
N LYS A 299 -13.15 0.23 -16.93
CA LYS A 299 -13.02 1.42 -17.78
C LYS A 299 -13.33 2.67 -16.99
N TRP A 300 -12.45 3.65 -17.09
CA TRP A 300 -12.64 4.96 -16.45
C TRP A 300 -12.45 6.08 -17.46
N LYS A 301 -13.39 7.03 -17.45
CA LYS A 301 -13.35 8.24 -18.28
C LYS A 301 -13.45 9.47 -17.39
N GLU A 302 -12.47 10.35 -17.49
CA GLU A 302 -12.35 11.57 -16.67
C GLU A 302 -13.53 12.55 -16.84
N ILE A 303 -14.16 12.56 -18.03
CA ILE A 303 -15.14 13.59 -18.43
C ILE A 303 -16.56 13.30 -17.88
N SER A 304 -16.77 12.15 -17.24
CA SER A 304 -18.10 11.72 -16.78
C SER A 304 -18.46 12.31 -15.41
N ARG A 305 -19.38 13.28 -15.36
CA ARG A 305 -19.88 13.91 -14.10
C ARG A 305 -20.51 12.93 -13.11
N ASN A 306 -20.97 11.76 -13.59
CA ASN A 306 -21.58 10.70 -12.78
C ASN A 306 -20.70 9.44 -12.71
N SER A 307 -19.41 9.56 -13.04
CA SER A 307 -18.49 8.42 -13.02
C SER A 307 -18.14 8.03 -11.60
N TYR A 308 -17.86 6.74 -11.42
CA TYR A 308 -17.11 6.26 -10.25
C TYR A 308 -15.75 6.98 -10.16
N PRO A 309 -15.17 7.08 -8.95
CA PRO A 309 -13.80 7.60 -8.81
C PRO A 309 -12.82 6.78 -9.67
N PRO A 310 -11.62 7.28 -10.00
CA PRO A 310 -10.65 6.50 -10.77
C PRO A 310 -10.29 5.19 -10.06
N PRO A 311 -10.07 4.08 -10.79
CA PRO A 311 -9.54 2.85 -10.18
C PRO A 311 -8.10 3.08 -9.68
N PHE A 312 -7.70 2.33 -8.66
CA PHE A 312 -6.29 2.28 -8.22
C PHE A 312 -5.42 1.45 -9.15
N THR A 313 -6.03 0.62 -10.01
CA THR A 313 -5.32 -0.11 -11.07
C THR A 313 -5.03 0.85 -12.22
N LEU A 314 -3.75 1.10 -12.47
CA LEU A 314 -3.31 2.02 -13.52
C LEU A 314 -1.88 1.68 -13.95
N VAL A 315 -1.52 2.05 -15.18
CA VAL A 315 -0.14 2.07 -15.64
C VAL A 315 0.36 3.51 -15.59
N GLN A 316 1.52 3.74 -14.99
CA GLN A 316 2.14 5.06 -14.94
C GLN A 316 3.58 5.06 -15.48
N PHE A 317 3.96 6.17 -16.09
CA PHE A 317 5.34 6.46 -16.45
C PHE A 317 6.07 7.02 -15.23
N GLY A 318 7.22 6.42 -14.90
CA GLY A 318 7.98 6.73 -13.70
C GLY A 318 7.49 5.96 -12.47
N THR A 319 8.45 5.58 -11.60
CA THR A 319 8.17 4.86 -10.34
C THR A 319 8.06 5.81 -9.15
N GLU A 320 8.89 6.85 -9.08
CA GLU A 320 8.91 7.82 -7.96
C GLU A 320 8.17 9.13 -8.29
N LYS A 321 8.16 9.53 -9.55
CA LYS A 321 7.46 10.72 -10.02
C LYS A 321 6.57 10.33 -11.21
N PRO A 322 5.26 10.22 -11.02
CA PRO A 322 4.35 9.88 -12.10
C PRO A 322 4.29 11.04 -13.11
N GLU A 323 4.65 10.78 -14.37
CA GLU A 323 4.56 11.77 -15.45
C GLU A 323 3.20 11.69 -16.16
N LYS A 324 2.77 10.46 -16.45
CA LYS A 324 1.51 10.16 -17.13
C LYS A 324 0.93 8.87 -16.56
N SER A 325 -0.39 8.79 -16.48
CA SER A 325 -1.12 7.62 -15.95
C SER A 325 -2.26 7.22 -16.87
N PHE A 326 -2.46 5.91 -17.01
CA PHE A 326 -3.51 5.26 -17.80
C PHE A 326 -4.32 4.37 -16.87
N PHE A 327 -5.60 4.65 -16.71
CA PHE A 327 -6.43 4.06 -15.66
C PHE A 327 -7.24 2.88 -16.18
N GLY A 328 -7.20 1.77 -15.44
CA GLY A 328 -8.05 0.61 -15.65
C GLY A 328 -7.90 -0.08 -17.01
N GLY A 329 -8.92 -0.88 -17.34
CA GLY A 329 -9.02 -1.67 -18.56
C GLY A 329 -10.17 -1.24 -19.48
N PRO A 330 -10.47 -2.02 -20.53
CA PRO A 330 -11.40 -1.63 -21.59
C PRO A 330 -12.87 -1.73 -21.20
N ALA A 331 -13.21 -2.62 -20.25
CA ALA A 331 -14.59 -3.02 -19.95
C ALA A 331 -15.35 -2.06 -19.02
N ASN A 332 -16.54 -1.63 -19.44
CA ASN A 332 -17.46 -0.86 -18.60
C ASN A 332 -18.02 -1.72 -17.45
N TRP A 333 -17.69 -1.32 -16.21
CA TRP A 333 -18.25 -1.95 -15.02
C TRP A 333 -19.60 -1.35 -14.62
N LEU A 334 -20.54 -2.24 -14.32
CA LEU A 334 -21.83 -1.89 -13.74
C LEU A 334 -22.16 -2.93 -12.66
N PRO A 335 -22.63 -2.53 -11.45
CA PRO A 335 -23.00 -3.48 -10.41
C PRO A 335 -23.96 -4.56 -10.93
N LEU A 336 -23.77 -5.81 -10.54
CA LEU A 336 -24.63 -6.93 -10.97
C LEU A 336 -26.13 -6.66 -10.75
N ALA A 337 -26.49 -5.97 -9.65
CA ALA A 337 -27.88 -5.60 -9.35
C ALA A 337 -28.52 -4.62 -10.38
N LEU A 338 -27.70 -3.92 -11.16
CA LEU A 338 -28.13 -2.98 -12.20
C LEU A 338 -27.93 -3.54 -13.61
N ALA A 339 -27.21 -4.67 -13.76
CA ALA A 339 -27.02 -5.33 -15.03
C ALA A 339 -28.36 -5.78 -15.62
N GLY A 340 -28.65 -5.39 -16.87
CA GLY A 340 -29.92 -5.68 -17.55
C GLY A 340 -31.09 -4.74 -17.18
N SER A 341 -30.87 -3.76 -16.30
CA SER A 341 -31.88 -2.73 -16.03
C SER A 341 -32.04 -1.79 -17.22
N LYS A 342 -33.29 -1.52 -17.64
CA LYS A 342 -33.61 -0.49 -18.64
C LYS A 342 -33.18 0.93 -18.21
N LYS A 343 -32.87 1.13 -16.93
CA LYS A 343 -32.36 2.41 -16.39
C LYS A 343 -30.85 2.55 -16.53
N SER A 344 -30.13 1.50 -16.91
CA SER A 344 -28.69 1.58 -17.14
C SER A 344 -28.41 2.25 -18.48
N GLN A 345 -27.57 3.28 -18.48
CA GLN A 345 -27.13 3.96 -19.71
C GLN A 345 -26.07 3.17 -20.49
N SER A 346 -25.43 2.17 -19.87
CA SER A 346 -24.43 1.31 -20.52
C SER A 346 -24.59 -0.16 -20.09
N PRO A 347 -24.40 -1.12 -21.00
CA PRO A 347 -24.38 -2.52 -20.64
C PRO A 347 -23.14 -2.84 -19.79
N ARG A 348 -23.24 -3.87 -18.95
CA ARG A 348 -22.07 -4.43 -18.26
C ARG A 348 -21.19 -5.12 -19.28
N GLU A 349 -19.89 -4.91 -19.20
CA GLU A 349 -18.89 -5.52 -20.08
C GLU A 349 -17.89 -6.31 -19.24
N THR A 350 -17.32 -7.35 -19.83
CA THR A 350 -16.23 -8.15 -19.27
C THR A 350 -15.23 -8.45 -20.37
N VAL A 351 -13.95 -8.61 -20.05
CA VAL A 351 -12.98 -9.08 -21.03
C VAL A 351 -13.11 -10.60 -21.21
N GLU A 352 -12.93 -11.09 -22.43
CA GLU A 352 -12.91 -12.52 -22.72
C GLU A 352 -11.78 -13.23 -21.95
N ASP A 353 -12.09 -14.37 -21.33
CA ASP A 353 -11.17 -15.17 -20.48
C ASP A 353 -10.63 -14.48 -19.22
N GLU A 354 -11.11 -13.29 -18.89
CA GLU A 354 -10.71 -12.52 -17.72
C GLU A 354 -11.38 -13.10 -16.45
N ASN A 355 -10.74 -14.09 -15.82
CA ASN A 355 -11.23 -14.78 -14.61
C ASN A 355 -10.98 -13.98 -13.30
N LEU A 356 -11.50 -12.76 -13.19
CA LEU A 356 -11.23 -11.88 -12.03
C LEU A 356 -12.10 -12.16 -10.79
N ASP A 357 -13.25 -12.81 -10.96
CA ASP A 357 -14.24 -13.08 -9.91
C ASP A 357 -14.06 -14.43 -9.21
N LYS A 358 -13.01 -15.18 -9.56
CA LYS A 358 -12.73 -16.48 -8.94
C LYS A 358 -12.39 -16.32 -7.45
N THR A 359 -13.14 -17.02 -6.60
CA THR A 359 -12.83 -17.20 -5.18
C THR A 359 -11.64 -18.14 -5.02
N LEU A 360 -10.69 -17.78 -4.16
CA LEU A 360 -9.61 -18.66 -3.74
C LEU A 360 -9.88 -19.19 -2.34
N GLU A 361 -9.87 -20.51 -2.18
CA GLU A 361 -9.86 -21.16 -0.87
C GLU A 361 -8.47 -21.04 -0.21
N PRO A 362 -8.35 -21.24 1.12
CA PRO A 362 -7.05 -21.25 1.79
C PRO A 362 -6.06 -22.22 1.14
N GLY A 363 -4.89 -21.71 0.71
CA GLY A 363 -3.85 -22.48 0.04
C GLY A 363 -4.00 -22.59 -1.49
N ASP A 364 -5.14 -22.21 -2.06
CA ASP A 364 -5.37 -22.27 -3.50
C ASP A 364 -4.58 -21.22 -4.28
N GLU A 365 -4.36 -21.52 -5.55
CA GLU A 365 -3.74 -20.61 -6.51
C GLU A 365 -4.56 -20.44 -7.79
N MET A 366 -4.41 -19.27 -8.41
CA MET A 366 -4.96 -18.97 -9.73
C MET A 366 -3.99 -18.13 -10.55
N THR A 367 -4.15 -18.23 -11.87
CA THR A 367 -3.56 -17.29 -12.82
C THR A 367 -4.66 -16.35 -13.31
N ALA A 368 -4.39 -15.06 -13.26
CA ALA A 368 -5.24 -14.02 -13.82
C ALA A 368 -4.42 -13.14 -14.76
N PHE A 369 -5.10 -12.38 -15.60
CA PHE A 369 -4.48 -11.29 -16.30
C PHE A 369 -5.29 -10.01 -16.12
N LEU A 370 -4.60 -8.88 -16.17
CA LEU A 370 -5.18 -7.55 -16.19
C LEU A 370 -4.77 -6.89 -17.49
N CYS A 371 -5.62 -6.06 -18.07
CA CYS A 371 -5.31 -5.38 -19.33
C CYS A 371 -5.68 -3.90 -19.31
N THR A 372 -4.97 -3.11 -20.14
CA THR A 372 -5.28 -1.70 -20.40
C THR A 372 -6.33 -1.56 -21.50
N ASP A 373 -7.01 -0.41 -21.57
CA ASP A 373 -7.94 -0.11 -22.66
C ASP A 373 -7.18 0.08 -24.00
N GLY A 374 -7.35 -0.84 -24.94
CA GLY A 374 -6.76 -0.75 -26.28
C GLY A 374 -7.39 0.38 -27.11
N ASP A 375 -8.64 0.74 -26.83
CA ASP A 375 -9.33 1.83 -27.54
C ASP A 375 -8.93 3.21 -27.03
N ASP A 376 -8.21 3.29 -25.92
CA ASP A 376 -7.65 4.55 -25.44
C ASP A 376 -6.39 4.90 -26.24
N ALA A 377 -6.54 5.84 -27.18
CA ALA A 377 -5.43 6.37 -27.96
C ALA A 377 -4.27 6.90 -27.09
N SER A 378 -4.57 7.33 -25.85
CA SER A 378 -3.54 7.78 -24.93
C SER A 378 -2.68 6.61 -24.42
N ALA A 379 -3.27 5.43 -24.22
CA ALA A 379 -2.62 4.21 -23.75
C ALA A 379 -1.64 3.62 -24.78
N GLN A 380 -1.81 3.93 -26.06
CA GLN A 380 -0.85 3.55 -27.10
C GLN A 380 0.55 4.16 -26.88
N ALA A 381 0.65 5.25 -26.11
CA ALA A 381 1.93 5.82 -25.71
C ALA A 381 2.77 4.87 -24.82
N ILE A 382 2.16 3.87 -24.20
CA ILE A 382 2.86 2.87 -23.37
C ILE A 382 3.88 2.10 -24.21
N PHE A 383 3.53 1.73 -25.45
CA PHE A 383 4.40 0.93 -26.32
C PHE A 383 5.58 1.70 -26.91
N THR A 384 5.53 3.03 -26.89
CA THR A 384 6.61 3.89 -27.41
C THR A 384 7.51 4.44 -26.30
N HIS A 385 7.10 4.30 -25.03
CA HIS A 385 7.84 4.79 -23.89
C HIS A 385 9.06 3.91 -23.58
N GLN A 386 10.23 4.53 -23.41
CA GLN A 386 11.50 3.85 -23.11
C GLN A 386 11.93 3.97 -21.64
N GLY A 387 11.22 4.75 -20.84
CA GLY A 387 11.52 4.95 -19.42
C GLY A 387 10.95 3.84 -18.52
N PRO A 388 11.24 3.91 -17.21
CA PRO A 388 10.69 2.96 -16.24
C PRO A 388 9.18 3.16 -16.10
N MET A 389 8.44 2.05 -16.07
CA MET A 389 7.00 2.05 -15.90
C MET A 389 6.62 1.30 -14.62
N LEU A 390 5.50 1.70 -14.02
CA LEU A 390 4.94 1.05 -12.86
C LEU A 390 3.48 0.66 -13.16
N TRP A 391 3.20 -0.63 -13.10
CA TRP A 391 1.83 -1.13 -13.13
C TRP A 391 1.31 -1.22 -11.71
N ARG A 392 0.37 -0.36 -11.36
CA ARG A 392 -0.33 -0.39 -10.08
C ARG A 392 -1.55 -1.27 -10.18
N LEU A 393 -1.76 -2.12 -9.21
CA LEU A 393 -2.93 -3.01 -9.18
C LEU A 393 -3.49 -3.10 -7.77
N GLN A 394 -4.82 -3.00 -7.70
CA GLN A 394 -5.57 -3.15 -6.46
C GLN A 394 -5.97 -4.62 -6.29
N VAL A 395 -5.64 -5.18 -5.12
CA VAL A 395 -5.94 -6.57 -4.75
C VAL A 395 -6.55 -6.64 -3.36
N ARG A 396 -7.42 -7.60 -3.12
CA ARG A 396 -7.89 -7.94 -1.76
C ARG A 396 -6.81 -8.70 -1.02
N ARG A 397 -6.56 -8.33 0.23
CA ARG A 397 -5.46 -8.87 1.05
C ARG A 397 -5.93 -9.66 2.29
N GLY A 398 -7.22 -9.98 2.35
CA GLY A 398 -7.88 -10.57 3.51
C GLY A 398 -8.25 -9.54 4.58
N LEU A 399 -8.34 -10.00 5.82
CA LEU A 399 -8.69 -9.18 6.98
C LEU A 399 -7.47 -8.41 7.51
N VAL A 400 -7.71 -7.18 7.97
CA VAL A 400 -6.71 -6.34 8.63
C VAL A 400 -7.23 -5.91 10.00
N PRO A 401 -6.42 -6.03 11.07
CA PRO A 401 -6.81 -5.59 12.41
C PRO A 401 -6.78 -4.05 12.50
N VAL A 402 -7.93 -3.47 12.86
CA VAL A 402 -8.15 -2.03 12.95
C VAL A 402 -8.79 -1.73 14.28
N GLY A 403 -7.96 -1.34 15.25
CA GLY A 403 -8.37 -1.27 16.65
C GLY A 403 -8.74 -2.65 17.17
N ALA A 404 -10.00 -2.84 17.58
CA ALA A 404 -10.51 -4.11 18.09
C ALA A 404 -11.32 -4.93 17.07
N LYS A 405 -11.36 -4.51 15.80
CA LYS A 405 -12.14 -5.16 14.74
C LYS A 405 -11.24 -5.59 13.59
N GLU A 406 -11.56 -6.73 13.02
CA GLU A 406 -10.99 -7.17 11.75
C GLU A 406 -11.89 -6.69 10.61
N ILE A 407 -11.29 -5.99 9.66
CA ILE A 407 -12.00 -5.41 8.52
C ILE A 407 -11.32 -5.90 7.25
N PRO A 408 -12.09 -6.36 6.26
CA PRO A 408 -11.53 -6.72 4.97
C PRO A 408 -10.98 -5.49 4.28
N ALA A 409 -9.76 -5.63 3.76
CA ALA A 409 -9.05 -4.55 3.12
C ALA A 409 -8.52 -4.97 1.76
N THR A 410 -8.35 -3.98 0.91
CA THR A 410 -7.56 -4.03 -0.30
C THR A 410 -6.22 -3.33 -0.08
N ALA A 411 -5.25 -3.70 -0.91
CA ALA A 411 -3.97 -3.02 -1.02
C ALA A 411 -3.64 -2.75 -2.48
N VAL A 412 -2.79 -1.75 -2.70
CA VAL A 412 -2.24 -1.42 -4.01
C VAL A 412 -0.79 -1.85 -4.04
N ILE A 413 -0.45 -2.73 -4.97
CA ILE A 413 0.94 -3.09 -5.27
C ILE A 413 1.38 -2.45 -6.58
N GLY A 414 2.68 -2.26 -6.72
CA GLY A 414 3.32 -1.78 -7.94
C GLY A 414 4.22 -2.86 -8.55
N VAL A 415 4.05 -3.12 -9.84
CA VAL A 415 4.95 -3.99 -10.61
C VAL A 415 5.80 -3.10 -11.50
N GLU A 416 7.10 -3.12 -11.27
CA GLU A 416 8.08 -2.38 -12.06
C GLU A 416 8.41 -3.17 -13.33
N PHE A 417 8.35 -2.49 -14.47
CA PHE A 417 8.69 -3.05 -15.78
C PHE A 417 9.20 -1.96 -16.72
N GLY A 418 9.91 -2.35 -17.77
CA GLY A 418 10.36 -1.49 -18.85
C GLY A 418 9.93 -1.99 -20.23
N ALA A 419 10.31 -1.25 -21.27
CA ALA A 419 9.99 -1.61 -22.66
C ALA A 419 10.53 -3.00 -23.05
N THR A 420 11.67 -3.42 -22.50
CA THR A 420 12.29 -4.73 -22.75
C THR A 420 11.51 -5.90 -22.17
N ASP A 421 10.64 -5.65 -21.19
CA ASP A 421 9.85 -6.69 -20.54
C ASP A 421 8.55 -6.99 -21.29
N ILE A 422 8.16 -6.11 -22.22
CA ILE A 422 6.94 -6.25 -23.01
C ILE A 422 7.17 -7.26 -24.13
N LYS A 423 6.49 -8.41 -24.05
CA LYS A 423 6.55 -9.47 -25.05
C LYS A 423 5.31 -9.44 -25.94
N GLN A 424 5.41 -9.90 -27.17
CA GLN A 424 4.19 -10.19 -27.94
C GLN A 424 3.51 -11.43 -27.32
N SER A 425 2.21 -11.36 -27.07
CA SER A 425 1.48 -12.54 -26.60
C SER A 425 1.57 -13.65 -27.67
N PRO A 426 1.82 -14.92 -27.27
CA PRO A 426 1.67 -16.02 -28.20
C PRO A 426 0.23 -16.00 -28.72
N ALA A 427 0.06 -16.00 -30.05
CA ALA A 427 -1.26 -16.03 -30.66
C ALA A 427 -2.04 -17.20 -30.06
N ALA A 428 -3.23 -16.91 -29.51
CA ALA A 428 -4.15 -17.93 -29.02
C ALA A 428 -4.37 -18.92 -30.19
N SER A 429 -3.93 -20.16 -29.99
CA SER A 429 -3.97 -21.22 -31.00
C SER A 429 -5.32 -21.92 -31.01
#